data_AF-A0A3C2E4B5-F1
#
_entry.id   AF-A0A3C2E4B5-F1
#
_cell.length_a   1.000
_cell.length_b   1.000
_cell.length_c   1.000
_cell.angle_alpha   90.00
_cell.angle_beta   90.00
_cell.angle_gamma   90.00
#
_symmetry.space_group_name_H-M   'P 1'
#
loop_
_entity.id
_entity.type
_entity.pdbx_description
1 polymer ?
#
loop_
_entity_poly.entity_id
_entity_poly.type
_entity_poly.pdbx_seq_one_letter_code
_entity_poly.pdbx_strand_id
1 'polypeptide(L)'
;MFQSLIVLDDVLPDAMRVRDAALKLDYPEPGPGAHYPGRNSATSLRLPELDAQISAIVGETLVPGTPDHGRFRITRAGEQSDLDIHVD
;
A
#
# COMPACT_ATOMS: atom_id res chain seq x y z
N MET A 1 8.85 15.63 -23.95
CA MET A 1 9.71 15.15 -22.86
C MET A 1 8.83 14.28 -21.99
N PHE A 2 9.08 12.98 -21.91
CA PHE A 2 8.29 12.10 -21.05
C PHE A 2 8.77 12.26 -19.62
N GLN A 3 7.84 12.37 -18.68
CA GLN A 3 8.16 12.35 -17.26
C GLN A 3 8.58 10.93 -16.91
N SER A 4 9.88 10.69 -16.82
CA SER A 4 10.43 9.34 -16.60
C SER A 4 10.57 8.98 -15.13
N LEU A 5 10.47 9.96 -14.21
CA LEU A 5 10.61 9.76 -12.77
C LEU A 5 9.91 10.89 -12.01
N ILE A 6 9.16 10.53 -10.98
CA ILE A 6 8.61 11.44 -9.97
C ILE A 6 9.08 10.93 -8.61
N VAL A 7 9.65 11.80 -7.79
CA VAL A 7 9.94 11.51 -6.38
C VAL A 7 9.04 12.40 -5.55
N LEU A 8 8.21 11.78 -4.71
CA LEU A 8 7.29 12.47 -3.81
C LEU A 8 7.74 12.24 -2.38
N ASP A 9 7.81 13.31 -1.61
CA ASP A 9 7.97 13.27 -0.15
C ASP A 9 6.69 13.83 0.48
N ASP A 10 6.44 13.50 1.75
CA ASP A 10 5.26 13.95 2.50
C ASP A 10 3.92 13.69 1.78
N VAL A 11 3.77 12.49 1.23
CA VAL A 11 2.59 12.09 0.43
C VAL A 11 1.30 12.16 1.24
N LEU A 12 1.33 11.72 2.50
CA LEU A 12 0.16 11.70 3.38
C LEU A 12 0.18 12.90 4.33
N PRO A 13 -0.88 13.73 4.37
CA PRO A 13 -0.97 14.87 5.28
C PRO A 13 -0.90 14.48 6.77
N ASP A 14 -1.39 13.28 7.11
CA ASP A 14 -1.34 12.73 8.46
C ASP A 14 -1.05 11.22 8.40
N ALA A 15 0.22 10.89 8.17
CA ALA A 15 0.69 9.51 8.09
C ALA A 15 0.45 8.74 9.40
N MET A 16 0.48 9.42 10.56
CA MET A 16 0.28 8.78 11.85
C MET A 16 -1.16 8.29 12.03
N ARG A 17 -2.14 9.09 11.63
CA ARG A 17 -3.54 8.66 11.65
C ARG A 17 -3.81 7.49 10.71
N VAL A 18 -3.19 7.49 9.53
CA VAL A 18 -3.29 6.36 8.59
C VAL A 18 -2.67 5.10 9.19
N ARG A 19 -1.49 5.22 9.81
CA ARG A 19 -0.83 4.11 10.51
C ARG A 19 -1.70 3.56 11.64
N ASP A 20 -2.27 4.42 12.47
CA ASP A 20 -3.12 3.99 13.59
C ASP A 20 -4.42 3.31 13.11
N ALA A 21 -4.95 3.71 11.96
CA ALA A 21 -6.08 3.03 11.33
C ALA A 21 -5.67 1.67 10.76
N ALA A 22 -4.54 1.60 10.05
CA ALA A 22 -3.99 0.38 9.49
C ALA A 22 -3.75 -0.69 10.57
N LEU A 23 -3.13 -0.31 11.69
CA LEU A 23 -2.82 -1.22 12.79
C LEU A 23 -4.07 -1.82 13.49
N LYS A 24 -5.26 -1.26 13.25
CA LYS A 24 -6.54 -1.76 13.80
C LYS A 24 -7.27 -2.69 12.84
N LEU A 25 -6.76 -2.89 11.62
CA LEU A 25 -7.36 -3.81 10.66
C LEU A 25 -7.11 -5.26 11.07
N ASP A 26 -7.94 -6.16 10.53
CA ASP A 26 -7.74 -7.60 10.67
C ASP A 26 -6.68 -8.09 9.67
N TYR A 27 -5.79 -8.96 10.14
CA TYR A 27 -4.70 -9.51 9.33
C TYR A 27 -4.71 -11.04 9.39
N PRO A 28 -5.50 -11.70 8.51
CA PRO A 28 -5.62 -13.15 8.49
C PRO A 28 -4.30 -13.81 8.10
N GLU A 29 -4.16 -15.09 8.42
CA GLU A 29 -3.03 -15.87 7.91
C GLU A 29 -3.05 -15.88 6.37
N PRO A 30 -1.88 -15.73 5.72
CA PRO A 30 -1.81 -15.67 4.28
C PRO A 30 -2.25 -17.00 3.64
N GLY A 31 -2.92 -16.91 2.49
CA GLY A 31 -3.39 -18.06 1.75
C GLY A 31 -2.26 -18.85 1.06
N PRO A 32 -2.57 -20.03 0.49
CA PRO A 32 -1.61 -20.79 -0.30
C PRO A 32 -1.09 -19.96 -1.47
N GLY A 33 0.23 -19.95 -1.69
CA GLY A 33 0.91 -19.16 -2.73
C GLY A 33 1.37 -17.77 -2.29
N ALA A 34 1.27 -17.42 -0.99
CA ALA A 34 1.94 -16.25 -0.47
C ALA A 34 3.46 -16.49 -0.39
N HIS A 35 4.22 -15.74 -1.17
CA HIS A 35 5.69 -15.80 -1.22
C HIS A 35 6.36 -14.58 -0.58
N TYR A 36 5.58 -13.74 0.10
CA TYR A 36 6.02 -12.54 0.82
C TYR A 36 5.96 -12.77 2.34
N PRO A 37 6.73 -12.02 3.15
CA PRO A 37 6.73 -12.23 4.58
C PRO A 37 5.55 -11.49 5.22
N GLY A 38 4.94 -12.10 6.23
CA GLY A 38 3.81 -11.50 6.94
C GLY A 38 2.47 -11.66 6.21
N ARG A 39 1.60 -10.66 6.35
CA ARG A 39 0.17 -10.81 6.03
C ARG A 39 -0.46 -9.48 5.61
N ASN A 40 -1.35 -9.56 4.62
CA ASN A 40 -2.14 -8.42 4.16
C ASN A 40 -3.38 -8.23 5.04
N SER A 41 -3.84 -6.99 5.17
CA SER A 41 -5.12 -6.69 5.84
C SER A 41 -6.28 -7.33 5.08
N ALA A 42 -7.32 -7.76 5.80
CA ALA A 42 -8.53 -8.36 5.23
C ALA A 42 -9.30 -7.36 4.38
N THR A 43 -9.29 -6.09 4.78
CA THR A 43 -9.95 -4.97 4.11
C THR A 43 -8.94 -3.91 3.69
N SER A 44 -9.29 -3.16 2.65
CA SER A 44 -8.56 -1.95 2.24
C SER A 44 -9.06 -0.74 3.01
N LEU A 45 -8.15 0.16 3.35
CA LEU A 45 -8.50 1.52 3.74
C LEU A 45 -8.59 2.37 2.48
N ARG A 46 -9.75 2.97 2.21
CA ARG A 46 -9.87 3.91 1.09
C ARG A 46 -9.23 5.24 1.48
N LEU A 47 -8.33 5.72 0.62
CA LEU A 47 -7.65 7.02 0.74
C LEU A 47 -7.96 7.85 -0.52
N PRO A 48 -9.23 8.28 -0.73
CA PRO A 48 -9.63 8.96 -1.96
C PRO A 48 -8.85 10.27 -2.19
N GLU A 49 -8.40 10.92 -1.14
CA GLU A 49 -7.55 12.12 -1.23
C GLU A 49 -6.17 11.80 -1.81
N LEU A 50 -5.61 10.61 -1.51
CA LEU A 50 -4.36 10.15 -2.11
C LEU A 50 -4.54 9.94 -3.61
N ASP A 51 -5.58 9.21 -4.01
CA ASP A 51 -5.87 8.93 -5.42
C ASP A 51 -6.05 10.24 -6.22
N ALA A 52 -6.78 11.20 -5.66
CA ALA A 52 -6.98 12.52 -6.26
C ALA A 52 -5.67 13.32 -6.34
N GLN A 53 -4.84 13.28 -5.30
CA GLN A 53 -3.56 13.97 -5.26
C GLN A 53 -2.60 13.43 -6.31
N ILE A 54 -2.45 12.10 -6.41
CA ILE A 54 -1.57 11.50 -7.42
C ILE A 54 -2.10 11.78 -8.82
N SER A 55 -3.41 11.67 -9.06
CA SER A 55 -4.03 12.03 -10.35
C SER A 55 -3.70 13.46 -10.77
N ALA A 56 -3.76 14.41 -9.83
CA ALA A 56 -3.39 15.80 -10.09
C ALA A 56 -1.91 15.98 -10.41
N ILE A 57 -1.02 15.21 -9.75
CA ILE A 57 0.43 15.24 -9.98
C ILE A 57 0.78 14.71 -11.37
N VAL A 58 0.15 13.61 -11.80
CA VAL A 58 0.44 13.00 -13.11
C VAL A 58 -0.33 13.65 -14.26
N GLY A 59 -1.38 14.43 -13.97
CA GLY A 59 -2.18 15.14 -14.97
C GLY A 59 -3.26 14.29 -15.64
N GLU A 60 -3.59 13.12 -15.08
CA GLU A 60 -4.62 12.21 -15.57
C GLU A 60 -5.36 11.53 -14.42
N THR A 61 -6.62 11.15 -14.66
CA THR A 61 -7.42 10.44 -13.65
C THR A 61 -6.91 9.02 -13.48
N LEU A 62 -6.46 8.70 -12.27
CA LEU A 62 -6.04 7.35 -11.91
C LEU A 62 -7.17 6.57 -11.26
N VAL A 63 -7.12 5.25 -11.43
CA VAL A 63 -7.99 4.29 -10.76
C VAL A 63 -7.13 3.19 -10.14
N PRO A 64 -7.61 2.50 -9.08
CA PRO A 64 -6.89 1.38 -8.49
C PRO A 64 -6.54 0.31 -9.55
N GLY A 65 -5.26 -0.04 -9.65
CA GLY A 65 -4.78 -1.05 -10.60
C GLY A 65 -5.04 -2.49 -10.15
N THR A 66 -5.20 -2.71 -8.84
CA THR A 66 -5.43 -4.03 -8.26
C THR A 66 -6.46 -3.97 -7.13
N PRO A 67 -7.07 -5.11 -6.74
CA PRO A 67 -7.89 -5.21 -5.54
C PRO A 67 -7.12 -4.99 -4.23
N ASP A 68 -5.78 -4.99 -4.28
CA ASP A 68 -4.91 -4.80 -3.13
C ASP A 68 -4.59 -3.32 -2.86
N HIS A 69 -5.00 -2.40 -3.74
CA HIS A 69 -4.89 -0.97 -3.47
C HIS A 69 -5.52 -0.59 -2.13
N GLY A 70 -4.74 0.08 -1.28
CA GLY A 70 -5.15 0.47 0.07
C GLY A 70 -5.17 -0.68 1.09
N ARG A 71 -4.72 -1.89 0.75
CA ARG A 71 -4.37 -2.90 1.77
C ARG A 71 -3.02 -2.60 2.38
N PHE A 72 -2.88 -2.93 3.65
CA PHE A 72 -1.60 -2.83 4.35
C PHE A 72 -1.01 -4.21 4.56
N ARG A 73 0.31 -4.30 4.58
CA ARG A 73 1.04 -5.49 5.01
C ARG A 73 1.69 -5.25 6.36
N ILE A 74 1.59 -6.25 7.23
CA ILE A 74 2.35 -6.28 8.48
C ILE A 74 3.20 -7.55 8.52
N THR A 75 4.42 -7.40 9.02
CA THR A 75 5.40 -8.48 9.16
C THR A 75 6.02 -8.39 10.55
N ARG A 76 6.06 -9.51 11.26
CA ARG A 76 6.69 -9.60 12.59
C ARG A 76 8.18 -9.89 12.46
N ALA A 77 8.95 -9.58 13.50
CA ALA A 77 10.42 -9.65 13.53
C ALA A 77 11.05 -11.05 13.28
N GLY A 78 10.26 -12.10 13.03
CA GLY A 78 10.75 -13.44 12.70
C GLY A 78 10.03 -14.09 11.52
N GLU A 79 9.11 -13.38 10.84
CA GLU A 79 8.46 -13.91 9.65
C GLU A 79 9.42 -13.76 8.45
N GLN A 80 9.66 -14.87 7.74
CA GLN A 80 10.55 -14.95 6.58
C GLN A 80 9.77 -15.46 5.36
N SER A 81 10.28 -15.18 4.16
CA SER A 81 9.77 -15.72 2.91
C SER A 81 10.86 -15.84 1.86
N ASP A 82 10.55 -16.52 0.76
CA ASP A 82 11.48 -16.73 -0.35
C ASP A 82 11.76 -15.45 -1.15
N LEU A 83 10.89 -14.43 -1.03
CA LEU A 83 11.03 -13.12 -1.69
C LEU A 83 11.32 -12.02 -0.68
N ASP A 84 12.33 -11.18 -0.97
CA ASP A 84 12.77 -10.08 -0.10
C ASP A 84 12.46 -8.69 -0.71
N ILE A 85 12.28 -8.62 -2.04
CA ILE A 85 11.99 -7.37 -2.76
C ILE A 85 10.58 -7.44 -3.34
N HIS A 86 9.78 -6.42 -3.01
CA HIS A 86 8.45 -6.21 -3.56
C HIS A 86 8.45 -4.90 -4.37
N VAL A 87 7.99 -4.97 -5.62
CA VAL A 87 7.78 -3.82 -6.50
C VAL A 87 6.33 -3.91 -6.96
N ASP A 88 5.53 -2.91 -6.59
CA ASP A 88 4.15 -2.73 -7.07
C ASP A 88 4.12 -2.11 -8.47
#